data_AF-A0A4V1CJC2-F1
#
_entry.id   AF-A0A4V1CJC2-F1
#
_cell.length_a   1.000
_cell.length_b   1.000
_cell.length_c   1.000
_cell.angle_alpha   90.00
_cell.angle_beta   90.00
_cell.angle_gamma   90.00
#
_symmetry.space_group_name_H-M   'P 1'
#
loop_
_entity.id
_entity.type
_entity.pdbx_description
1 polymer ?
#
loop_
_entity_poly.entity_id
_entity_poly.type
_entity_poly.pdbx_seq_one_letter_code
_entity_poly.pdbx_strand_id
1 'polypeptide(L)'
;MATSRSRQAVDELFDQVFLDRVLSSPRFDLNPTALKQFEMFRAEFEPSAPIALDEEVSRFVQTGGWTQCRISKRKFVREGDYSAAKFNEHCTVSGIPSIAHTVRIGPLTHAEWVLDRCQLTLDPRSRRILFDLNEASRRHRRPRAVVNFLATTNAASVACLG
;
A
#
# COMPACT_ATOMS: atom_id res chain seq x y z
N MET A 1 20.87 12.42 8.37
CA MET A 1 20.84 12.27 6.89
C MET A 1 19.45 12.64 6.42
N ALA A 2 19.30 13.42 5.34
CA ALA A 2 17.97 13.77 4.84
C ALA A 2 17.29 12.55 4.22
N THR A 3 16.08 12.22 4.67
CA THR A 3 15.26 11.15 4.10
C THR A 3 15.01 11.43 2.61
N SER A 4 15.23 10.44 1.75
CA SER A 4 15.00 10.63 0.30
C SER A 4 13.53 10.99 0.02
N ARG A 5 13.26 11.81 -1.01
CA ARG A 5 11.87 12.12 -1.40
C ARG A 5 11.03 10.87 -1.70
N SER A 6 11.68 9.78 -2.12
CA SER A 6 11.01 8.50 -2.33
C SER A 6 10.52 7.91 -1.02
N ARG A 7 11.34 7.98 0.04
CA ARG A 7 10.98 7.50 1.37
C ARG A 7 9.95 8.41 2.03
N GLN A 8 10.08 9.74 1.91
CA GLN A 8 9.07 10.70 2.38
C GLN A 8 7.67 10.43 1.80
N ALA A 9 7.59 10.08 0.51
CA ALA A 9 6.32 9.73 -0.11
C ALA A 9 5.72 8.42 0.44
N VAL A 10 6.58 7.45 0.79
CA VAL A 10 6.16 6.16 1.38
C VAL A 10 5.71 6.34 2.83
N ASP A 11 6.42 7.17 3.60
CA ASP A 11 6.05 7.49 4.99
C ASP A 11 4.72 8.25 5.04
N GLU A 12 4.51 9.21 4.14
CA GLU A 12 3.22 9.91 4.07
C GLU A 12 2.06 8.97 3.71
N LEU A 13 2.32 8.01 2.81
CA LEU A 13 1.32 6.98 2.48
C LEU A 13 1.04 6.07 3.69
N PHE A 14 2.06 5.75 4.50
CA PHE A 14 1.86 5.02 5.74
C PHE A 14 0.95 5.79 6.68
N ASP A 15 1.22 7.07 6.93
CA ASP A 15 0.41 7.90 7.84
C ASP A 15 -1.06 7.94 7.37
N GLN A 16 -1.29 8.27 6.10
CA GLN A 16 -2.65 8.37 5.55
C GLN A 16 -3.41 7.05 5.53
N VAL A 17 -2.72 5.93 5.32
CA VAL A 17 -3.38 4.62 5.19
C VAL A 17 -3.55 3.98 6.56
N PHE A 18 -2.46 3.85 7.31
CA PHE A 18 -2.43 3.10 8.54
C PHE A 18 -2.88 3.94 9.74
N LEU A 19 -2.30 5.13 9.94
CA LEU A 19 -2.66 5.96 11.08
C LEU A 19 -4.05 6.58 10.92
N ASP A 20 -4.35 7.14 9.75
CA ASP A 20 -5.61 7.85 9.57
C ASP A 20 -6.77 6.91 9.28
N ARG A 21 -6.59 5.90 8.41
CA ARG A 21 -7.71 5.11 7.86
C ARG A 21 -7.87 3.73 8.46
N VAL A 22 -6.79 3.02 8.79
CA VAL A 22 -6.86 1.71 9.45
C VAL A 22 -7.26 1.89 10.91
N LEU A 23 -6.54 2.71 11.69
CA LEU A 23 -6.86 2.91 13.11
C LEU A 23 -8.24 3.55 13.34
N SER A 24 -8.71 4.37 12.41
CA SER A 24 -10.06 4.96 12.47
C SER A 24 -11.15 4.05 11.88
N SER A 25 -10.79 2.84 11.44
CA SER A 25 -11.75 1.90 10.85
C SER A 25 -12.62 1.27 11.94
N PRO A 26 -13.95 1.20 11.76
CA PRO A 26 -14.80 0.41 12.66
C PRO A 26 -14.52 -1.11 12.58
N ARG A 27 -13.80 -1.56 11.53
CA ARG A 27 -13.34 -2.95 11.42
C ARG A 27 -12.04 -3.18 12.18
N PHE A 28 -11.34 -2.14 12.60
CA PHE A 28 -10.13 -2.26 13.40
C PHE A 28 -10.51 -2.24 14.87
N ASP A 29 -10.49 -3.41 15.50
CA ASP A 29 -10.73 -3.52 16.93
C ASP A 29 -9.50 -2.98 17.67
N LEU A 30 -9.63 -1.85 18.36
CA LEU A 30 -8.56 -1.18 19.12
C LEU A 30 -8.25 -1.89 20.45
N ASN A 31 -8.34 -3.22 20.46
CA ASN A 31 -7.95 -4.01 21.62
C ASN A 31 -6.42 -4.03 21.79
N PRO A 32 -5.90 -4.33 23.00
CA PRO A 32 -4.47 -4.30 23.27
C PRO A 32 -3.62 -5.19 22.35
N THR A 33 -4.18 -6.30 21.84
CA THR A 33 -3.48 -7.22 20.93
C THR A 33 -3.30 -6.59 19.56
N ALA A 34 -4.36 -6.01 18.99
CA ALA A 34 -4.31 -5.34 17.69
C ALA A 34 -3.40 -4.11 17.72
N LEU A 35 -3.41 -3.36 18.83
CA LEU A 35 -2.49 -2.24 19.04
C LEU A 35 -1.04 -2.71 19.12
N LYS A 36 -0.77 -3.81 19.85
CA LYS A 36 0.58 -4.39 19.89
C LYS A 36 1.05 -4.85 18.50
N GLN A 37 0.18 -5.53 17.74
CA GLN A 37 0.46 -5.92 16.35
C GLN A 37 0.78 -4.71 15.47
N PHE A 38 0.00 -3.63 15.64
CA PHE A 38 0.20 -2.39 14.89
C PHE A 38 1.55 -1.74 15.20
N GLU A 39 1.91 -1.61 16.48
CA GLU A 39 3.18 -1.01 16.89
C GLU A 39 4.39 -1.86 16.45
N MET A 40 4.28 -3.19 16.52
CA MET A 40 5.30 -4.09 15.95
C MET A 40 5.48 -3.84 14.45
N PHE A 41 4.38 -3.79 13.69
CA PHE A 41 4.44 -3.51 12.26
C PHE A 41 5.04 -2.13 11.96
N ARG A 42 4.65 -1.10 12.71
CA ARG A 42 5.19 0.25 12.57
C ARG A 42 6.70 0.27 12.79
N ALA A 43 7.18 -0.40 13.84
CA ALA A 43 8.59 -0.51 14.15
C ALA A 43 9.38 -1.20 13.03
N GLU A 44 8.81 -2.21 12.38
CA GLU A 44 9.44 -2.88 11.23
C GLU A 44 9.32 -2.08 9.92
N PHE A 45 8.27 -1.29 9.75
CA PHE A 45 8.04 -0.47 8.55
C PHE A 45 9.04 0.68 8.41
N GLU A 46 9.42 1.31 9.53
CA GLU A 46 10.37 2.41 9.55
C GLU A 46 11.74 2.05 8.92
N PRO A 47 12.43 0.95 9.31
CA PRO A 47 13.70 0.55 8.71
C PRO A 47 13.54 -0.21 7.38
N SER A 48 12.34 -0.72 7.05
CA SER A 48 12.14 -1.57 5.88
C SER A 48 12.43 -0.86 4.56
N ALA A 49 13.28 -1.47 3.74
CA ALA A 49 13.41 -1.14 2.32
C ALA A 49 12.31 -1.88 1.51
N PRO A 50 11.86 -1.32 0.38
CA PRO A 50 10.91 -2.02 -0.49
C PRO A 50 11.54 -3.31 -1.03
N ILE A 51 10.84 -4.44 -0.91
CA ILE A 51 11.22 -5.67 -1.59
C ILE A 51 11.11 -5.53 -3.11
N ALA A 52 11.89 -6.32 -3.85
CA ALA A 52 11.72 -6.43 -5.29
C ALA A 52 10.36 -7.09 -5.59
N LEU A 53 9.55 -6.41 -6.41
CA LEU A 53 8.30 -6.95 -6.95
C LEU A 53 8.43 -7.02 -8.47
N ASP A 54 7.86 -8.05 -9.06
CA ASP A 54 7.84 -8.25 -10.50
C ASP A 54 6.76 -7.38 -11.12
N GLU A 55 7.16 -6.45 -11.99
CA GLU A 55 6.24 -5.53 -12.68
C GLU A 55 6.04 -5.95 -14.12
N GLU A 56 4.86 -6.49 -14.41
CA GLU A 56 4.43 -6.76 -15.76
C GLU A 56 3.73 -5.53 -16.32
N VAL A 57 4.33 -4.94 -17.36
CA VAL A 57 3.86 -3.71 -17.98
C VAL A 57 3.39 -4.05 -19.39
N SER A 58 2.15 -3.69 -19.72
CA SER A 58 1.58 -3.92 -21.04
C SER A 58 2.43 -3.22 -22.10
N ARG A 59 2.97 -4.01 -23.04
CA ARG A 59 3.91 -3.56 -24.09
C ARG A 59 3.30 -2.57 -25.08
N PHE A 60 1.97 -2.41 -25.08
CA PHE A 60 1.23 -1.62 -26.07
C PHE A 60 1.04 -0.14 -25.70
N VAL A 61 1.61 0.30 -24.57
CA VAL A 61 1.40 1.66 -24.10
C VAL A 61 2.75 2.32 -23.80
N GLN A 62 3.21 3.18 -24.71
CA GLN A 62 4.28 4.16 -24.41
C GLN A 62 3.73 5.25 -23.48
N THR A 63 3.36 4.87 -22.27
CA THR A 63 3.00 5.81 -21.22
C THR A 63 4.24 6.18 -20.43
N GLY A 64 4.44 7.47 -20.18
CA GLY A 64 5.44 7.91 -19.20
C GLY A 64 5.17 7.27 -17.83
N GLY A 65 6.21 7.15 -17.00
CA GLY A 65 6.16 6.42 -15.71
C GLY A 65 5.02 6.85 -14.77
N TRP A 66 4.49 8.07 -14.93
CA TRP A 66 3.31 8.56 -14.22
C TRP A 66 2.03 7.81 -14.50
N THR A 67 1.74 7.52 -15.77
CA THR A 67 0.50 6.81 -16.14
C THR A 67 0.64 5.31 -15.89
N GLN A 68 1.86 4.79 -16.01
CA GLN A 68 2.18 3.39 -15.76
C GLN A 68 1.98 2.99 -14.29
N CYS A 69 2.36 3.83 -13.33
CA CYS A 69 2.25 3.52 -11.90
C CYS A 69 1.01 4.14 -11.23
N ARG A 70 0.18 4.89 -11.96
CA ARG A 70 -1.06 5.48 -11.42
C ARG A 70 -2.04 4.38 -11.04
N ILE A 71 -2.53 4.39 -9.82
CA ILE A 71 -3.54 3.43 -9.39
C ILE A 71 -4.94 3.90 -9.82
N SER A 72 -5.73 3.02 -10.46
CA SER A 72 -7.07 3.36 -10.98
C SER A 72 -8.18 2.54 -10.32
N LYS A 73 -8.01 1.23 -10.22
CA LYS A 73 -8.86 0.31 -9.45
C LYS A 73 -8.00 -0.85 -8.99
N ARG A 74 -8.01 -1.13 -7.69
CA ARG A 74 -7.32 -2.30 -7.15
C ARG A 74 -8.21 -3.52 -7.28
N LYS A 75 -7.67 -4.56 -7.90
CA LYS A 75 -8.17 -5.93 -7.80
C LYS A 75 -6.97 -6.86 -7.75
N PHE A 76 -6.98 -7.82 -6.83
CA PHE A 76 -6.13 -8.99 -6.99
C PHE A 76 -6.48 -9.66 -8.32
N VAL A 77 -5.49 -10.26 -8.95
CA VAL A 77 -5.71 -10.95 -10.24
C VAL A 77 -6.73 -12.07 -10.05
N ARG A 78 -6.71 -12.73 -8.90
CA ARG A 78 -7.65 -13.77 -8.51
C ARG A 78 -8.04 -13.63 -7.03
N GLU A 79 -9.31 -13.89 -6.72
CA GLU A 79 -9.81 -13.86 -5.35
C GLU A 79 -9.13 -14.95 -4.50
N GLY A 80 -8.64 -14.57 -3.32
CA GLY A 80 -7.85 -15.45 -2.44
C GLY A 80 -6.40 -15.68 -2.90
N ASP A 81 -5.98 -15.14 -4.05
CA ASP A 81 -4.60 -15.15 -4.51
C ASP A 81 -4.01 -13.74 -4.43
N TYR A 82 -3.13 -13.58 -3.46
CA TYR A 82 -2.54 -12.30 -3.11
C TYR A 82 -1.09 -12.15 -3.63
N SER A 83 -0.62 -13.12 -4.43
CA SER A 83 0.71 -13.09 -5.05
C SER A 83 0.86 -11.98 -6.11
N ALA A 84 -0.26 -11.49 -6.66
CA ALA A 84 -0.30 -10.45 -7.68
C ALA A 84 -1.49 -9.49 -7.56
N ALA A 85 -1.24 -8.20 -7.76
CA ALA A 85 -2.23 -7.13 -7.74
C ALA A 85 -2.19 -6.28 -9.01
N LYS A 86 -3.36 -6.04 -9.60
CA LYS A 86 -3.51 -5.13 -10.74
C LYS A 86 -3.62 -3.69 -10.23
N PHE A 87 -2.70 -2.83 -10.65
CA PHE A 87 -2.68 -1.40 -10.27
C PHE A 87 -3.55 -0.58 -11.21
N ASN A 88 -3.44 -0.86 -12.51
CA ASN A 88 -4.24 -0.25 -13.57
C ASN A 88 -4.30 -1.18 -14.80
N GLU A 89 -4.81 -0.69 -15.92
CA GLU A 89 -4.92 -1.47 -17.17
C GLU A 89 -3.56 -1.79 -17.83
N HIS A 90 -2.49 -1.18 -17.36
CA HIS A 90 -1.16 -1.22 -17.96
C HIS A 90 -0.11 -1.88 -17.06
N CYS A 91 -0.35 -2.02 -15.76
CA CYS A 91 0.63 -2.48 -14.78
C CYS A 91 0.00 -3.49 -13.80
N THR A 92 0.62 -4.67 -13.76
CA THR A 92 0.39 -5.70 -12.76
C THR A 92 1.66 -5.87 -11.95
N VAL A 93 1.53 -5.88 -10.63
CA VAL A 93 2.63 -6.12 -9.70
C VAL A 93 2.47 -7.51 -9.11
N SER A 94 3.53 -8.30 -9.11
CA SER A 94 3.55 -9.68 -8.66
C SER A 94 4.82 -9.99 -7.85
N GLY A 95 4.98 -11.23 -7.39
CA GLY A 95 6.10 -11.61 -6.52
C GLY A 95 5.89 -11.23 -5.06
N ILE A 96 4.64 -11.00 -4.63
CA ILE A 96 4.33 -10.74 -3.22
C ILE A 96 4.57 -12.04 -2.43
N PRO A 97 5.45 -12.03 -1.40
CA PRO A 97 5.74 -13.23 -0.62
C PRO A 97 4.50 -13.78 0.06
N SER A 98 4.24 -15.08 -0.08
CA SER A 98 3.07 -15.73 0.53
C SER A 98 3.03 -15.54 2.05
N ILE A 99 4.20 -15.48 2.68
CA ILE A 99 4.35 -15.31 4.11
C ILE A 99 3.94 -13.90 4.60
N ALA A 100 3.94 -12.88 3.73
CA ALA A 100 3.42 -11.56 4.08
C ALA A 100 1.90 -11.59 4.39
N HIS A 101 1.20 -12.64 3.98
CA HIS A 101 -0.23 -12.85 4.24
C HIS A 101 -0.52 -13.59 5.55
N THR A 102 0.48 -13.93 6.36
CA THR A 102 0.25 -14.59 7.65
C THR A 102 0.19 -13.60 8.80
N VAL A 103 0.86 -12.44 8.68
CA VAL A 103 0.87 -11.42 9.74
C VAL A 103 -0.35 -10.53 9.62
N ARG A 104 -1.12 -10.48 10.71
CA ARG A 104 -2.38 -9.74 10.81
C ARG A 104 -2.24 -8.55 11.74
N ILE A 105 -2.99 -7.49 11.44
CA ILE A 105 -3.29 -6.42 12.37
C ILE A 105 -4.81 -6.38 12.55
N GLY A 106 -5.30 -6.82 13.71
CA GLY A 106 -6.73 -7.05 13.91
C GLY A 106 -7.26 -8.13 12.96
N PRO A 107 -8.38 -7.90 12.24
CA PRO A 107 -9.02 -8.95 11.43
C PRO A 107 -8.42 -9.15 10.05
N LEU A 108 -7.49 -8.32 9.58
CA LEU A 108 -6.94 -8.40 8.21
C LEU A 108 -5.42 -8.48 8.25
N THR A 109 -4.85 -9.04 7.18
CA THR A 109 -3.43 -8.93 6.89
C THR A 109 -3.07 -7.51 6.46
N HIS A 110 -1.79 -7.17 6.49
CA HIS A 110 -1.29 -5.86 6.05
C HIS A 110 -1.67 -5.55 4.60
N ALA A 111 -1.52 -6.52 3.70
CA ALA A 111 -1.89 -6.38 2.29
C ALA A 111 -3.40 -6.16 2.12
N GLU A 112 -4.23 -6.90 2.86
CA GLU A 112 -5.69 -6.74 2.83
C GLU A 112 -6.11 -5.35 3.34
N TRP A 113 -5.49 -4.83 4.41
CA TRP A 113 -5.73 -3.46 4.87
C TRP A 113 -5.38 -2.42 3.81
N VAL A 114 -4.22 -2.59 3.18
CA VAL A 114 -3.77 -1.72 2.10
C VAL A 114 -4.79 -1.75 0.95
N LEU A 115 -5.40 -2.88 0.60
CA LEU A 115 -6.43 -2.93 -0.43
C LEU A 115 -7.78 -2.37 -0.02
N ASP A 116 -8.23 -2.66 1.20
CA ASP A 116 -9.50 -2.17 1.73
C ASP A 116 -9.48 -0.63 1.84
N ARG A 117 -8.35 -0.07 2.31
CA ARG A 117 -8.28 1.36 2.68
C ARG A 117 -7.78 2.27 1.59
N CYS A 118 -6.98 1.78 0.65
CA CYS A 118 -6.37 2.62 -0.38
C CYS A 118 -7.28 2.91 -1.60
N GLN A 119 -8.59 2.81 -1.43
CA GLN A 119 -9.56 3.12 -2.49
C GLN A 119 -9.80 4.62 -2.57
N LEU A 120 -9.92 5.16 -3.79
CA LEU A 120 -10.33 6.54 -4.03
C LEU A 120 -11.65 6.82 -3.28
N THR A 121 -11.60 7.76 -2.34
CA THR A 121 -12.78 8.16 -1.57
C THR A 121 -13.23 9.54 -2.05
N LEU A 122 -14.51 9.65 -2.40
CA LEU A 122 -15.14 10.91 -2.80
C LEU A 122 -16.21 11.29 -1.78
N ASP A 123 -16.38 12.59 -1.56
CA ASP A 123 -17.49 13.11 -0.78
C ASP A 123 -18.81 12.79 -1.52
N PRO A 124 -19.79 12.15 -0.87
CA PRO A 124 -21.01 11.71 -1.55
C PRO A 124 -21.82 12.86 -2.17
N ARG A 125 -21.75 14.06 -1.60
CA ARG A 125 -22.57 15.21 -2.02
C ARG A 125 -21.87 16.06 -3.07
N SER A 126 -20.66 16.52 -2.77
CA SER A 126 -19.88 17.43 -3.62
C SER A 126 -19.06 16.72 -4.68
N ARG A 127 -18.90 15.39 -4.58
CA ARG A 127 -17.97 14.58 -5.41
C ARG A 127 -16.50 15.02 -5.29
N ARG A 128 -16.16 15.83 -4.29
CA ARG A 128 -14.78 16.24 -3.99
C ARG A 128 -13.95 15.02 -3.57
N ILE A 129 -12.69 14.97 -3.97
CA ILE A 129 -11.74 13.94 -3.52
C ILE A 129 -11.49 14.13 -2.02
N LEU A 130 -11.87 13.12 -1.23
CA LEU A 130 -11.55 13.02 0.19
C LEU A 130 -10.24 12.28 0.42
N PHE A 131 -9.92 11.32 -0.45
CA PHE A 131 -8.66 10.58 -0.39
C PHE A 131 -8.33 10.01 -1.76
N ASP A 132 -7.16 10.33 -2.28
CA ASP A 132 -6.57 9.72 -3.48
C ASP A 132 -5.11 9.37 -3.21
N LEU A 133 -4.81 8.08 -3.22
CA LEU A 133 -3.47 7.56 -2.97
C LEU A 133 -2.42 8.09 -3.98
N ASN A 134 -2.85 8.47 -5.19
CA ASN A 134 -1.96 9.08 -6.17
C ASN A 134 -1.57 10.53 -5.79
N GLU A 135 -2.23 11.15 -4.82
CA GLU A 135 -1.90 12.51 -4.38
C GLU A 135 -0.51 12.59 -3.75
N ALA A 136 -0.16 11.67 -2.85
CA ALA A 136 1.20 11.62 -2.29
C ALA A 136 2.26 11.43 -3.38
N SER A 137 1.98 10.53 -4.34
CA SER A 137 2.86 10.34 -5.51
C SER A 137 3.06 11.65 -6.29
N ARG A 138 1.98 12.40 -6.55
CA ARG A 138 2.03 13.70 -7.24
C ARG A 138 2.79 14.75 -6.44
N ARG A 139 2.46 14.90 -5.14
CA ARG A 139 3.05 15.90 -4.24
C ARG A 139 4.57 15.76 -4.15
N HIS A 140 5.04 14.52 -4.03
CA HIS A 140 6.48 14.22 -3.94
C HIS A 140 7.19 14.07 -5.29
N ARG A 141 6.45 14.15 -6.41
CA ARG A 141 6.95 13.89 -7.77
C ARG A 141 7.55 12.48 -7.92
N ARG A 142 6.92 11.49 -7.28
CA ARG A 142 7.36 10.09 -7.24
C ARG A 142 6.28 9.17 -7.81
N PRO A 143 6.31 8.83 -9.10
CA PRO A 143 5.27 8.01 -9.72
C PRO A 143 5.18 6.60 -9.12
N ARG A 144 6.29 6.08 -8.59
CA ARG A 144 6.38 4.75 -7.99
C ARG A 144 6.07 4.71 -6.50
N ALA A 145 5.67 5.83 -5.87
CA ALA A 145 5.51 5.86 -4.41
C ALA A 145 4.48 4.83 -3.91
N VAL A 146 3.39 4.61 -4.64
CA VAL A 146 2.39 3.59 -4.27
C VAL A 146 2.94 2.17 -4.38
N VAL A 147 3.70 1.87 -5.43
CA VAL A 147 4.32 0.54 -5.61
C VAL A 147 5.34 0.29 -4.52
N ASN A 148 6.20 1.28 -4.26
CA ASN A 148 7.19 1.22 -3.19
C ASN A 148 6.51 1.09 -1.83
N PHE A 149 5.40 1.78 -1.59
CA PHE A 149 4.63 1.64 -0.36
C PHE A 149 4.13 0.20 -0.19
N LEU A 150 3.53 -0.40 -1.23
CA LEU A 150 3.10 -1.80 -1.17
C LEU A 150 4.29 -2.75 -0.92
N ALA A 151 5.41 -2.53 -1.61
CA ALA A 151 6.63 -3.32 -1.42
C ALA A 151 7.19 -3.19 0.01
N THR A 152 7.26 -1.97 0.55
CA THR A 152 7.72 -1.73 1.93
C THR A 152 6.76 -2.30 2.96
N THR A 153 5.44 -2.22 2.74
CA THR A 153 4.45 -2.89 3.59
C THR A 153 4.70 -4.39 3.65
N ASN A 154 4.89 -5.05 2.50
CA ASN A 154 5.18 -6.48 2.47
C ASN A 154 6.53 -6.82 3.11
N ALA A 155 7.56 -5.99 2.90
CA ALA A 155 8.86 -6.14 3.56
C ALA A 155 8.71 -6.16 5.08
N ALA A 156 8.00 -5.16 5.63
CA ALA A 156 7.75 -5.05 7.06
C ALA A 156 6.90 -6.21 7.60
N SER A 157 5.89 -6.65 6.84
CA SER A 157 5.12 -7.84 7.22
C SER A 157 5.99 -9.09 7.32
N VAL A 158 6.94 -9.29 6.41
CA VAL A 158 7.88 -10.41 6.47
C VAL A 158 8.83 -10.25 7.66
N ALA A 159 9.31 -9.04 7.92
CA ALA A 159 10.20 -8.76 9.05
C ALA A 159 9.55 -9.04 10.42
N CYS A 160 8.24 -8.80 10.57
CA CYS A 160 7.51 -9.14 11.81
C CYS A 160 7.48 -10.63 12.18
N LEU A 161 7.96 -11.53 11.31
CA LEU A 161 7.98 -12.98 11.55
C LEU A 161 9.34 -13.52 12.00
N GLY A 162 10.40 -12.71 11.92
CA GLY A 162 11.76 -13.05 12.35
C GLY A 162 12.17 -12.31 13.62
#